data_AF-Q8ZT42-F1
#
_entry.id   AF-Q8ZT42-F1
#
_cell.length_a   1.000
_cell.length_b   1.000
_cell.length_c   1.000
_cell.angle_alpha   90.00
_cell.angle_beta   90.00
_cell.angle_gamma   90.00
#
_symmetry.space_group_name_H-M   'P 1'
#
loop_
_entity.id
_entity.type
_entity.pdbx_description
1 polymer ?
#
loop_
_entity_poly.entity_id
_entity_poly.type
_entity_poly.pdbx_seq_one_letter_code
_entity_poly.pdbx_strand_id
1 'polypeptide(L)'
;MERLGGVHLKWYQRHISHMATALESAEMGDRRSACYHAYQAVSALLSGIVGLDPDYPGPVVKTLKSLLLKISESHPLEILQCVDELEGGYFSGQGRCVECADLLTDYLHNFLTLPPGDFNA
;
A
#
# COMPACT_ATOMS: atom_id res chain seq x y z
N MET A 1 -23.08 -0.14 1.39
CA MET A 1 -21.73 0.44 1.50
C MET A 1 -20.94 -0.03 0.30
N GLU A 2 -20.53 0.88 -0.57
CA GLU A 2 -19.89 0.54 -1.84
C GLU A 2 -18.49 -0.01 -1.61
N ARG A 3 -18.22 -1.19 -2.17
CA ARG A 3 -16.92 -1.88 -2.12
C ARG A 3 -16.46 -2.20 -3.54
N LEU A 4 -15.19 -1.98 -3.84
CA LEU A 4 -14.54 -2.40 -5.08
C LEU A 4 -13.63 -3.60 -4.76
N GLY A 5 -13.92 -4.78 -5.31
CA GLY A 5 -13.15 -5.98 -4.99
C GLY A 5 -13.07 -6.32 -3.49
N GLY A 6 -14.09 -5.94 -2.70
CA GLY A 6 -14.10 -6.12 -1.24
C GLY A 6 -13.49 -4.96 -0.44
N VAL A 7 -12.79 -4.02 -1.08
CA VAL A 7 -12.17 -2.83 -0.47
C VAL A 7 -13.17 -1.69 -0.33
N HIS A 8 -13.20 -1.03 0.83
CA HIS A 8 -14.07 0.13 1.07
C HIS A 8 -13.69 1.32 0.15
N LEU A 9 -14.66 1.93 -0.52
CA LEU A 9 -14.41 3.00 -1.51
C LEU A 9 -13.57 4.17 -1.00
N LYS A 10 -13.84 4.69 0.21
CA LYS A 10 -13.03 5.74 0.85
C LYS A 10 -11.54 5.38 0.98
N TRP A 11 -11.21 4.13 1.30
CA TRP A 11 -9.80 3.70 1.37
C TRP A 11 -9.17 3.66 -0.01
N TYR A 12 -9.91 3.17 -1.00
CA TYR A 12 -9.46 3.13 -2.39
C TYR A 12 -9.22 4.54 -2.96
N GLN A 13 -10.12 5.48 -2.68
CA GLN A 13 -9.95 6.89 -3.05
C GLN A 13 -8.70 7.50 -2.41
N ARG A 14 -8.47 7.28 -1.11
CA ARG A 14 -7.25 7.75 -0.42
C ARG A 14 -5.98 7.17 -1.03
N HIS A 15 -6.01 5.88 -1.38
CA HIS A 15 -4.92 5.22 -2.08
C HIS A 15 -4.59 5.92 -3.41
N ILE A 16 -5.59 6.12 -4.27
CA ILE A 16 -5.41 6.80 -5.57
C ILE A 16 -4.87 8.23 -5.38
N SER A 17 -5.49 9.02 -4.50
CA SER A 17 -5.04 10.40 -4.24
C SER A 17 -3.58 10.45 -3.82
N HIS A 18 -3.15 9.55 -2.93
CA HIS A 18 -1.76 9.51 -2.49
C HIS A 18 -0.80 9.01 -3.56
N MET A 19 -1.17 8.03 -4.39
CA MET A 19 -0.32 7.61 -5.52
C MET A 19 -0.10 8.77 -6.50
N ALA A 20 -1.16 9.51 -6.84
CA ALA A 20 -1.06 10.66 -7.73
C ALA A 20 -0.09 11.72 -7.17
N THR A 21 -0.23 12.09 -5.89
CA THR A 21 0.69 13.05 -5.26
C THR A 21 2.13 12.52 -5.15
N ALA A 22 2.31 11.21 -4.95
CA ALA A 22 3.63 10.59 -4.89
C ALA A 22 4.37 10.71 -6.23
N LEU A 23 3.67 10.45 -7.34
CA LEU A 23 4.18 10.61 -8.70
C LEU A 23 4.54 12.07 -9.01
N GLU A 24 3.61 13.01 -8.76
CA GLU A 24 3.84 14.44 -8.95
C GLU A 24 5.06 14.94 -8.15
N SER A 25 5.18 14.51 -6.89
CA SER A 25 6.32 14.88 -6.03
C SER A 25 7.64 14.33 -6.57
N ALA A 26 7.64 13.11 -7.11
CA ALA A 26 8.83 12.51 -7.69
C ALA A 26 9.28 13.26 -8.96
N GLU A 27 8.33 13.66 -9.81
CA GLU A 27 8.59 14.50 -11.00
C GLU A 27 9.18 15.87 -10.63
N MET A 28 8.73 16.46 -9.52
CA MET A 28 9.27 17.71 -8.98
C MET A 28 10.62 17.52 -8.25
N GLY A 29 11.09 16.29 -8.08
CA GLY A 29 12.31 15.97 -7.34
C GLY A 29 12.17 16.05 -5.81
N ASP A 30 10.96 16.24 -5.27
CA ASP A 30 10.68 16.18 -3.84
C ASP A 30 10.56 14.72 -3.39
N ARG A 31 11.73 14.09 -3.18
CA ARG A 31 11.82 12.70 -2.74
C ARG A 31 11.16 12.43 -1.39
N ARG A 32 11.14 13.43 -0.50
CA ARG A 32 10.55 13.26 0.83
C ARG A 32 9.03 13.18 0.74
N SER A 33 8.43 14.11 0.01
CA SER A 33 6.99 14.09 -0.28
C SER A 33 6.61 12.84 -1.07
N ALA A 34 7.41 12.46 -2.07
CA ALA A 34 7.18 11.24 -2.85
C ALA A 34 7.13 9.98 -1.96
N CYS A 35 8.13 9.78 -1.10
CA CYS A 35 8.17 8.64 -0.18
C CYS A 35 7.05 8.65 0.86
N TYR A 36 6.73 9.82 1.42
CA TYR A 36 5.60 9.96 2.35
C TYR A 36 4.30 9.51 1.70
N HIS A 37 4.01 10.02 0.50
CA HIS A 37 2.75 9.72 -0.19
C HIS A 37 2.70 8.29 -0.73
N ALA A 38 3.82 7.75 -1.22
CA ALA A 38 3.92 6.35 -1.64
C ALA A 38 3.58 5.39 -0.49
N TYR A 39 4.12 5.64 0.71
CA TYR A 39 3.78 4.87 1.91
C TYR A 39 2.29 4.99 2.27
N GLN A 40 1.74 6.20 2.28
CA GLN A 40 0.34 6.43 2.63
C GLN A 40 -0.62 5.78 1.64
N ALA A 41 -0.26 5.74 0.36
CA ALA A 41 -1.03 5.08 -0.67
C ALA A 41 -1.17 3.57 -0.40
N VAL A 42 -0.06 2.88 -0.13
CA VAL A 42 -0.07 1.45 0.17
C VAL A 42 -0.78 1.17 1.50
N SER A 43 -0.55 2.00 2.52
CA SER A 43 -1.21 1.88 3.82
C SER A 43 -2.74 2.00 3.73
N ALA A 44 -3.23 2.93 2.89
CA ALA A 44 -4.65 3.10 2.62
C ALA A 44 -5.25 1.88 1.92
N LEU A 45 -4.58 1.35 0.89
CA LEU A 45 -5.04 0.16 0.17
C LEU A 45 -5.11 -1.05 1.10
N LEU A 46 -4.02 -1.35 1.82
CA LEU A 46 -3.97 -2.44 2.78
C LEU A 46 -5.03 -2.30 3.88
N SER A 47 -5.22 -1.10 4.42
CA SER A 47 -6.27 -0.82 5.41
C SER A 47 -7.67 -1.17 4.88
N GLY A 48 -7.91 -0.89 3.60
CA GLY A 48 -9.14 -1.25 2.93
C GLY A 48 -9.29 -2.76 2.70
N ILE A 49 -8.21 -3.44 2.31
CA ILE A 49 -8.19 -4.90 2.09
C ILE A 49 -8.46 -5.65 3.39
N VAL A 50 -7.81 -5.27 4.49
CA VAL A 50 -8.02 -5.91 5.81
C VAL A 50 -9.33 -5.47 6.49
N GLY A 51 -10.15 -4.65 5.81
CA GLY A 51 -11.51 -4.31 6.25
C GLY A 51 -11.60 -3.29 7.38
N LEU A 52 -10.62 -2.42 7.54
CA LEU A 52 -10.65 -1.38 8.58
C LEU A 52 -11.66 -0.29 8.24
N ASP A 53 -12.29 0.29 9.26
CA ASP A 53 -13.21 1.41 9.08
C ASP A 53 -12.42 2.68 8.68
N PRO A 54 -12.79 3.38 7.58
CA PRO A 54 -12.10 4.58 7.13
C PRO A 54 -12.34 5.83 8.00
N ASP A 55 -13.40 5.85 8.79
CA ASP A 55 -13.77 6.95 9.68
C ASP A 55 -13.34 6.64 11.13
N TYR A 56 -13.25 5.36 11.50
CA TYR A 56 -12.82 4.90 12.82
C TYR A 56 -11.77 3.77 12.76
N PRO A 57 -10.55 4.04 12.25
CA PRO A 57 -9.54 3.00 11.98
C PRO A 57 -8.94 2.30 13.21
N GLY A 58 -9.32 2.71 14.43
CA GLY A 58 -8.80 2.20 15.71
C GLY A 58 -7.36 2.63 16.02
N PRO A 59 -6.85 2.33 17.22
CA PRO A 59 -5.51 2.72 17.68
C PRO A 59 -4.37 1.85 17.10
N VAL A 60 -4.57 1.23 15.94
CA VAL A 60 -3.62 0.26 15.40
C VAL A 60 -2.37 0.99 14.93
N VAL A 61 -1.20 0.63 15.48
CA VAL A 61 0.10 0.93 14.86
C VAL A 61 0.19 0.06 13.61
N LYS A 62 -0.06 0.67 12.45
CA LYS A 62 -0.15 -0.02 11.16
C LYS A 62 1.18 0.10 10.42
N THR A 63 2.15 -0.71 10.78
CA THR A 63 3.29 -0.90 9.85
C THR A 63 2.76 -1.60 8.59
N LEU A 64 3.29 -1.28 7.42
CA LEU A 64 2.88 -1.94 6.17
C LEU A 64 3.09 -3.44 6.28
N LYS A 65 4.19 -3.86 6.92
CA LYS A 65 4.47 -5.28 7.21
C LYS A 65 3.37 -5.95 8.02
N SER A 66 2.89 -5.28 9.08
CA SER A 66 1.84 -5.83 9.94
C SER A 66 0.50 -5.97 9.22
N LEU A 67 0.18 -5.06 8.31
CA LEU A 67 -1.04 -5.11 7.52
C LEU A 67 -0.93 -6.18 6.43
N LEU A 68 0.23 -6.30 5.79
CA LEU A 68 0.51 -7.30 4.78
C LEU A 68 0.39 -8.73 5.35
N LEU A 69 0.94 -8.98 6.54
CA LEU A 69 0.82 -10.29 7.19
C LEU A 69 -0.61 -10.66 7.62
N LYS A 70 -1.55 -9.70 7.64
CA LYS A 70 -2.98 -10.00 7.89
C LYS A 70 -3.71 -10.51 6.65
N ILE A 71 -3.16 -10.30 5.46
CA ILE A 71 -3.77 -10.77 4.21
C ILE A 71 -3.25 -12.17 3.82
N SER A 72 -1.98 -12.48 4.10
CA SER A 72 -1.37 -13.80 3.90
C SER A 72 -0.17 -13.98 4.84
N GLU A 73 0.15 -15.21 5.22
CA GLU A 73 1.32 -15.52 6.06
C GLU A 73 2.63 -15.49 5.28
N SER A 74 2.58 -15.57 3.95
CA SER A 74 3.75 -15.59 3.07
C SER A 74 3.58 -14.69 1.86
N HIS A 75 4.69 -14.06 1.46
CA HIS A 75 4.78 -13.13 0.34
C HIS A 75 6.13 -13.31 -0.38
N PRO A 76 6.20 -13.00 -1.69
CA PRO A 76 7.46 -12.99 -2.41
C PRO A 76 8.49 -12.05 -1.76
N LEU A 77 9.78 -12.40 -1.84
CA LEU A 77 10.85 -11.63 -1.20
C LEU A 77 10.88 -10.16 -1.65
N GLU A 78 10.61 -9.91 -2.93
CA GLU A 78 10.57 -8.55 -3.49
C GLU A 78 9.46 -7.69 -2.87
N ILE A 79 8.30 -8.28 -2.57
CA ILE A 79 7.19 -7.61 -1.87
C ILE A 79 7.62 -7.20 -0.46
N LEU A 80 8.30 -8.10 0.25
CA LEU A 80 8.80 -7.82 1.60
C LEU A 80 9.89 -6.75 1.60
N GLN A 81 10.80 -6.79 0.62
CA GLN A 81 11.82 -5.75 0.44
C GLN A 81 11.19 -4.38 0.16
N CYS A 82 10.18 -4.31 -0.69
CA CYS A 82 9.49 -3.05 -0.96
C CYS A 82 8.72 -2.49 0.24
N VAL A 83 8.17 -3.37 1.09
CA VAL A 83 7.61 -2.96 2.38
C VAL A 83 8.67 -2.32 3.27
N ASP A 84 9.83 -2.96 3.42
CA ASP A 84 10.93 -2.43 4.25
C ASP A 84 11.48 -1.11 3.66
N GLU A 85 11.60 -0.98 2.33
CA GLU A 85 11.99 0.26 1.66
C GLU A 85 11.01 1.40 1.92
N LEU A 86 9.69 1.15 1.81
CA LEU A 86 8.67 2.17 2.10
C LEU A 86 8.68 2.60 3.57
N GLU A 87 8.84 1.66 4.50
CA GLU A 87 8.89 1.95 5.93
C GLU A 87 10.13 2.79 6.29
N GLY A 88 11.31 2.45 5.75
CA GLY A 88 12.52 3.25 5.93
C GLY A 88 12.50 4.59 5.20
N GLY A 89 11.88 4.63 4.02
CA GLY A 89 11.75 5.80 3.16
C GLY A 89 10.79 6.85 3.69
N TYR A 90 9.78 6.45 4.45
CA TYR A 90 8.68 7.32 4.93
C TYR A 90 9.16 8.63 5.58
N PHE A 91 10.20 8.57 6.43
CA PHE A 91 10.76 9.76 7.08
C PHE A 91 12.01 10.32 6.37
N SER A 92 12.76 9.45 5.69
CA SER A 92 14.08 9.75 5.15
C SER A 92 14.05 10.30 3.72
N GLY A 93 13.00 10.00 2.94
CA GLY A 93 12.96 10.30 1.52
C GLY A 93 13.98 9.50 0.68
N GLN A 94 14.55 8.44 1.24
CA GLN A 94 15.52 7.57 0.57
C GLN A 94 14.86 6.25 0.14
N GLY A 95 15.42 5.61 -0.89
CA GLY A 95 14.91 4.35 -1.44
C GLY A 95 14.04 4.54 -2.68
N ARG A 96 13.52 3.43 -3.22
CA ARG A 96 12.72 3.38 -4.44
C ARG A 96 11.24 3.46 -4.13
N CYS A 97 10.84 4.44 -3.32
CA CYS A 97 9.51 4.47 -2.69
C CYS A 97 8.36 4.41 -3.71
N VAL A 98 8.41 5.21 -4.78
CA VAL A 98 7.32 5.24 -5.77
C VAL A 98 7.25 3.92 -6.55
N GLU A 99 8.39 3.40 -6.99
CA GLU A 99 8.48 2.10 -7.68
C GLU A 99 7.95 0.97 -6.78
N CYS A 100 8.32 0.97 -5.51
CA CYS A 100 7.85 -0.02 -4.55
C CYS A 100 6.36 0.11 -4.24
N ALA A 101 5.82 1.33 -4.18
CA ALA A 101 4.38 1.52 -4.01
C ALA A 101 3.60 1.05 -5.23
N ASP A 102 4.10 1.26 -6.44
CA ASP A 102 3.50 0.76 -7.68
C ASP A 102 3.48 -0.78 -7.71
N LEU A 103 4.63 -1.40 -7.46
CA LEU A 103 4.78 -2.87 -7.40
C LEU A 103 3.87 -3.50 -6.34
N LEU A 104 3.79 -2.90 -5.15
CA LEU A 104 2.88 -3.35 -4.10
C LEU A 104 1.41 -3.17 -4.48
N THR A 105 1.08 -2.10 -5.19
CA THR A 105 -0.29 -1.84 -5.67
C THR A 105 -0.74 -2.92 -6.65
N ASP A 106 0.10 -3.26 -7.62
CA ASP A 106 -0.17 -4.33 -8.57
C ASP A 106 -0.30 -5.69 -7.89
N TYR A 107 0.62 -6.01 -6.98
CA TYR A 107 0.56 -7.23 -6.18
C TYR A 107 -0.76 -7.35 -5.41
N LEU A 108 -1.18 -6.27 -4.75
CA LEU A 108 -2.40 -6.24 -3.96
C LEU A 108 -3.68 -6.26 -4.82
N HIS A 109 -3.67 -5.65 -6.00
CA HIS A 109 -4.78 -5.77 -6.95
C HIS A 109 -4.90 -7.18 -7.52
N ASN A 110 -3.79 -7.84 -7.83
CA ASN A 110 -3.77 -9.25 -8.24
C ASN A 110 -4.34 -10.13 -7.11
N PHE A 111 -3.97 -9.84 -5.86
CA PHE A 111 -4.54 -10.53 -4.70
C PHE A 111 -6.06 -10.43 -4.60
N LEU A 112 -6.65 -9.29 -4.97
CA LEU A 112 -8.11 -9.10 -4.93
C LEU A 112 -8.86 -9.71 -6.11
N THR A 113 -8.18 -10.01 -7.20
CA THR A 113 -8.81 -10.43 -8.47
C THR A 113 -8.61 -11.90 -8.79
N LEU A 114 -7.61 -12.56 -8.21
CA LEU A 114 -7.37 -13.99 -8.40
C LEU A 114 -8.28 -14.85 -7.49
N PRO A 115 -8.85 -15.95 -8.01
CA PRO A 115 -9.55 -16.92 -7.18
C PRO A 115 -8.58 -17.58 -6.18
N PRO A 116 -9.06 -18.06 -5.01
CA PRO A 116 -8.20 -18.72 -4.03
C PRO A 116 -7.58 -20.00 -4.62
N GLY A 117 -6.28 -19.97 -4.93
CA GLY A 117 -5.55 -21.14 -5.46
C GLY A 117 -4.34 -20.81 -6.34
N ASP A 118 -4.33 -19.64 -7.00
CA ASP A 118 -3.30 -19.29 -8.00
C ASP A 118 -2.11 -18.48 -7.43
N PHE A 119 -1.99 -18.38 -6.11
CA PHE A 119 -0.93 -17.58 -5.45
C PHE A 119 0.46 -18.22 -5.44
N ASN A 120 0.62 -19.43 -5.98
CA ASN A 120 1.84 -20.25 -5.92
C ASN A 120 2.27 -20.81 -7.29
N ALA A 121 2.11 -20.05 -8.38
CA ALA A 121 2.65 -20.43 -9.70
C ALA A 121 3.96 -19.67 -10.00
#